data_AF-A0A539EE28-F1
#
_entry.id   AF-A0A539EE28-F1
#
_cell.length_a   1.000
_cell.length_b   1.000
_cell.length_c   1.000
_cell.angle_alpha   90.00
_cell.angle_beta   90.00
_cell.angle_gamma   90.00
#
_symmetry.space_group_name_H-M   'P 1'
#
loop_
_entity.id
_entity.type
_entity.pdbx_description
1 polymer ?
#
loop_
_entity_poly.entity_id
_entity_poly.type
_entity_poly.pdbx_seq_one_letter_code
_entity_poly.pdbx_strand_id
1 'polypeptide(L)'
;SRTRTVDVRPVLLNPDEVYTNLQRYYPEAERAAKKEARVVVKLTLDAGGKVMSADVVNSGGAAFDSAARSVALRMRFSPAQREGKPVPVAFLQAINFKLD
;
A
#
# COMPACT_ATOMS: atom_id res chain seq x y z
N SER A 1 2.73 26.23 10.89
CA SER A 1 2.34 24.81 10.82
C SER A 1 3.53 24.00 10.32
N ARG A 2 4.21 23.23 11.19
CA ARG A 2 5.37 22.42 10.80
C ARG A 2 4.89 21.16 10.08
N THR A 3 5.10 21.07 8.78
CA THR A 3 4.99 19.81 8.03
C THR A 3 5.95 18.82 8.68
N ARG A 4 5.42 17.81 9.40
CA ARG A 4 6.20 16.81 10.12
C ARG A 4 6.86 15.87 9.10
N THR A 5 8.00 16.27 8.57
CA THR A 5 8.77 15.46 7.62
C THR A 5 9.58 14.43 8.41
N VAL A 6 9.56 13.17 7.97
CA VAL A 6 10.45 12.11 8.48
C VAL A 6 11.79 12.18 7.74
N ASP A 7 12.89 11.89 8.43
CA ASP A 7 14.23 11.92 7.85
C ASP A 7 14.50 10.65 7.05
N VAL A 8 14.01 9.51 7.54
CA VAL A 8 14.05 8.21 6.86
C VAL A 8 12.64 7.81 6.51
N ARG A 9 12.40 7.57 5.22
CA ARG A 9 11.12 7.07 4.71
C ARG A 9 11.05 5.55 4.82
N PRO A 10 9.84 5.00 5.06
CA PRO A 10 9.64 3.56 5.07
C PRO A 10 9.89 2.96 3.67
N VAL A 11 10.56 1.81 3.62
CA VAL A 11 10.84 1.03 2.40
C VAL A 11 10.13 -0.31 2.49
N LEU A 12 9.51 -0.76 1.39
CA LEU A 12 8.81 -2.05 1.35
C LEU A 12 9.81 -3.21 1.51
N LEU A 13 9.55 -4.10 2.46
CA LEU A 13 10.43 -5.21 2.82
C LEU A 13 10.01 -6.56 2.24
N ASN A 14 8.79 -6.68 1.72
CA ASN A 14 8.25 -7.93 1.18
C ASN A 14 7.72 -7.80 -0.27
N PRO A 15 8.53 -7.30 -1.23
CA PRO A 15 8.08 -7.06 -2.59
C PRO A 15 7.55 -8.33 -3.31
N ASP A 16 8.21 -9.48 -3.16
CA ASP A 16 7.79 -10.72 -3.83
C ASP A 16 6.43 -11.23 -3.33
N GLU A 17 6.19 -11.12 -2.03
CA GLU A 17 4.91 -11.46 -1.42
C GLU A 17 3.82 -10.49 -1.87
N VAL A 18 4.14 -9.19 -1.98
CA VAL A 18 3.21 -8.18 -2.51
C VAL A 18 2.85 -8.48 -3.97
N TYR A 19 3.82 -8.81 -4.81
CA TYR A 19 3.56 -9.20 -6.20
C TYR A 19 2.69 -10.47 -6.29
N THR A 20 3.02 -11.50 -5.51
CA THR A 20 2.20 -12.72 -5.41
C THR A 20 0.77 -12.41 -4.96
N ASN A 21 0.61 -11.52 -3.98
CA ASN A 21 -0.69 -11.09 -3.50
C ASN A 21 -1.46 -10.26 -4.54
N LEU A 22 -0.80 -9.44 -5.35
CA LEU A 22 -1.46 -8.72 -6.46
C LEU A 22 -2.08 -9.70 -7.45
N GLN A 23 -1.36 -10.76 -7.81
CA GLN A 23 -1.90 -11.79 -8.70
C GLN A 23 -3.02 -12.59 -8.04
N ARG A 24 -2.88 -12.92 -6.74
CA ARG A 24 -3.90 -13.64 -5.98
C ARG A 24 -5.19 -12.85 -5.80
N TYR A 25 -5.09 -11.55 -5.50
CA TYR A 25 -6.24 -10.69 -5.19
C TYR A 25 -6.76 -9.91 -6.40
N TYR A 26 -6.19 -10.09 -7.58
CA TYR A 26 -6.74 -9.51 -8.81
C TYR A 26 -8.20 -9.96 -8.97
N PRO A 27 -9.17 -9.02 -9.10
CA PRO A 27 -10.57 -9.40 -9.27
C PRO A 27 -10.78 -10.22 -10.55
N GLU A 28 -11.29 -11.44 -10.42
CA GLU A 28 -11.42 -12.38 -11.55
C GLU A 28 -12.27 -11.82 -12.69
N ALA A 29 -13.39 -11.17 -12.38
CA ALA A 29 -14.24 -10.53 -13.38
C ALA A 29 -13.51 -9.43 -14.16
N GLU A 30 -12.66 -8.65 -13.48
CA GLU A 30 -11.89 -7.57 -14.13
C GLU A 30 -10.71 -8.15 -14.94
N ARG A 31 -10.11 -9.26 -14.48
CA ARG A 31 -9.11 -10.03 -15.24
C ARG A 31 -9.72 -10.58 -16.53
N ALA A 32 -10.88 -11.22 -16.46
CA ALA A 32 -11.59 -11.75 -17.63
C ALA A 32 -11.98 -10.63 -18.60
N ALA A 33 -12.33 -9.46 -18.08
CA ALA A 33 -12.62 -8.26 -18.86
C ALA A 33 -11.37 -7.50 -19.35
N LYS A 34 -10.16 -8.02 -19.11
CA LYS A 34 -8.88 -7.41 -19.46
C LYS A 34 -8.69 -5.97 -18.96
N LYS A 35 -9.28 -5.64 -17.81
CA LYS A 35 -9.17 -4.30 -17.23
C LYS A 35 -8.02 -4.23 -16.25
N GLU A 36 -7.25 -3.17 -16.34
CA GLU A 36 -6.20 -2.78 -15.38
C GLU A 36 -6.66 -1.58 -14.56
N ALA A 37 -6.03 -1.35 -13.41
CA ALA A 37 -6.36 -0.22 -12.57
C ALA A 37 -5.19 0.24 -11.70
N ARG A 38 -5.23 1.52 -11.33
CA ARG A 38 -4.37 2.11 -10.31
C ARG A 38 -5.22 2.59 -9.15
N VAL A 39 -5.03 1.99 -7.98
CA VAL A 39 -5.65 2.42 -6.73
C VAL A 39 -4.60 3.15 -5.89
N VAL A 40 -4.95 4.29 -5.31
CA VAL A 40 -4.08 4.98 -4.33
C VAL A 40 -4.69 4.83 -2.96
N VAL A 41 -3.91 4.29 -2.03
CA VAL A 41 -4.28 4.14 -0.63
C VAL A 41 -3.42 5.02 0.25
N LYS A 42 -4.01 5.61 1.29
CA LYS A 42 -3.28 6.17 2.42
C LYS A 42 -3.01 5.05 3.40
N LEU A 43 -1.74 4.70 3.56
CA LEU A 43 -1.29 3.75 4.56
C LEU A 43 -0.98 4.49 5.86
N THR A 44 -1.34 3.89 6.98
CA THR A 44 -0.86 4.29 8.31
C THR A 44 0.01 3.16 8.85
N LEU A 45 1.27 3.46 9.16
CA LEU A 45 2.21 2.53 9.79
C LEU A 45 2.36 2.83 11.28
N ASP A 46 2.57 1.79 12.07
CA ASP A 46 3.14 1.96 13.42
C ASP A 46 4.65 2.27 13.37
N ALA A 47 5.26 2.50 14.54
CA ALA A 47 6.68 2.79 14.64
C ALA A 47 7.59 1.61 14.24
N GLY A 48 7.06 0.39 14.16
CA GLY A 48 7.77 -0.80 13.70
C GLY A 48 7.71 -1.01 12.18
N GLY A 49 6.95 -0.18 11.45
CA GLY A 49 6.77 -0.31 10.00
C GLY A 49 5.66 -1.29 9.61
N LYS A 50 4.80 -1.71 10.55
CA LYS A 50 3.62 -2.54 10.26
C LYS A 50 2.45 -1.66 9.80
N VAL A 51 1.76 -2.09 8.75
CA VAL A 51 0.53 -1.42 8.28
C VAL A 51 -0.60 -1.63 9.28
N MET A 52 -1.17 -0.52 9.75
CA MET A 52 -2.30 -0.48 10.68
C MET A 52 -3.62 -0.13 10.00
N SER A 53 -3.59 0.70 8.97
CA SER A 53 -4.76 1.02 8.14
C SER A 53 -4.38 1.25 6.68
N ALA A 54 -5.35 1.03 5.80
CA ALA A 54 -5.25 1.29 4.36
C ALA A 54 -6.55 1.90 3.86
N ASP A 55 -6.56 3.22 3.71
CA ASP A 55 -7.74 3.99 3.31
C ASP A 55 -7.64 4.36 1.83
N VAL A 56 -8.61 3.97 1.01
CA VAL A 56 -8.62 4.31 -0.42
C VAL A 56 -8.86 5.81 -0.57
N VAL A 57 -7.94 6.50 -1.25
CA VAL A 57 -8.03 7.95 -1.52
C VAL A 57 -8.17 8.25 -3.01
N ASN A 58 -7.78 7.32 -3.88
CA ASN A 58 -8.11 7.35 -5.30
C ASN A 58 -8.55 5.95 -5.72
N SER A 59 -9.80 5.84 -6.16
CA SER A 59 -10.44 4.58 -6.49
C SER A 59 -10.01 4.09 -7.88
N GLY A 60 -9.79 2.79 -8.01
CA GLY A 60 -9.66 2.10 -9.29
C GLY A 60 -10.95 1.39 -9.71
N GLY A 61 -12.03 1.56 -8.95
CA GLY A 61 -13.27 0.77 -9.01
C GLY A 61 -13.41 -0.15 -7.79
N ALA A 62 -14.64 -0.40 -7.34
CA ALA A 62 -14.92 -1.06 -6.05
C ALA A 62 -14.25 -2.44 -5.88
N ALA A 63 -14.15 -3.21 -6.96
CA ALA A 63 -13.47 -4.51 -6.96
C ALA A 63 -11.95 -4.35 -6.74
N PHE A 64 -11.32 -3.42 -7.47
CA PHE A 64 -9.90 -3.10 -7.30
C PHE A 64 -9.61 -2.45 -5.95
N ASP A 65 -10.51 -1.63 -5.43
CA ASP A 65 -10.37 -1.00 -4.11
C ASP A 65 -10.33 -2.04 -2.98
N SER A 66 -11.22 -3.03 -3.04
CA SER A 66 -11.25 -4.16 -2.10
C SER A 66 -9.98 -5.00 -2.18
N ALA A 67 -9.52 -5.29 -3.40
CA ALA A 67 -8.26 -6.00 -3.64
C ALA A 67 -7.05 -5.21 -3.13
N ALA A 68 -7.00 -3.90 -3.42
CA ALA A 68 -5.93 -3.00 -2.99
C ALA A 68 -5.80 -2.95 -1.48
N ARG A 69 -6.92 -2.84 -0.75
CA ARG A 69 -6.92 -2.92 0.73
C ARG A 69 -6.36 -4.24 1.23
N SER A 70 -6.75 -5.35 0.61
CA SER A 70 -6.28 -6.70 0.98
C SER A 70 -4.77 -6.85 0.81
N VAL A 71 -4.21 -6.35 -0.30
CA VAL A 71 -2.77 -6.34 -0.56
C VAL A 71 -2.04 -5.37 0.38
N ALA A 72 -2.56 -4.14 0.53
CA ALA A 72 -1.99 -3.09 1.36
C ALA A 72 -1.78 -3.53 2.81
N LEU A 73 -2.77 -4.19 3.42
CA LEU A 73 -2.68 -4.67 4.80
C LEU A 73 -1.63 -5.76 5.02
N ARG A 74 -1.11 -6.37 3.94
CA ARG A 74 -0.05 -7.40 3.98
C ARG A 74 1.33 -6.84 3.64
N MET A 75 1.43 -5.58 3.24
CA MET A 75 2.71 -4.91 3.05
C MET A 75 3.43 -4.77 4.39
N ARG A 76 4.75 -5.00 4.40
CA ARG A 76 5.64 -4.76 5.52
C ARG A 76 6.67 -3.73 5.12
N PHE A 77 6.88 -2.72 5.96
CA PHE A 77 7.84 -1.66 5.67
C PHE A 77 8.94 -1.60 6.72
N SER A 78 10.07 -1.02 6.36
CA SER A 78 11.03 -0.54 7.36
C SER A 78 10.40 0.58 8.18
N PRO A 79 10.80 0.75 9.45
CA PRO A 79 10.40 1.91 10.25
C PRO A 79 10.73 3.22 9.55
N ALA A 80 9.80 4.17 9.62
CA ALA A 80 10.14 5.57 9.37
C ALA A 80 10.89 6.11 10.58
N GLN A 81 11.86 7.01 10.36
CA GLN A 81 12.61 7.62 11.45
C GLN A 81 12.56 9.14 11.39
N ARG A 82 12.54 9.75 12.58
CA ARG A 82 12.75 11.18 12.78
C ARG A 82 13.77 11.37 13.90
N GLU A 83 14.81 12.13 13.63
CA GLU A 83 15.94 12.36 14.55
C GLU A 83 16.52 11.02 15.05
N GLY A 84 16.65 10.04 14.14
CA GLY A 84 17.14 8.69 14.43
C GLY A 84 16.17 7.80 15.23
N LYS A 85 14.96 8.28 15.58
CA LYS A 85 13.97 7.52 16.34
C LYS A 85 12.86 6.98 15.45
N PRO A 86 12.46 5.70 15.58
CA PRO A 86 11.31 5.15 14.90
C PRO A 86 10.02 5.90 15.27
N VAL A 87 9.20 6.24 14.27
CA VAL A 87 7.94 6.97 14.47
C VAL A 87 6.81 6.38 13.61
N PRO A 88 5.56 6.40 14.10
CA PRO A 88 4.42 6.11 13.25
C PRO A 88 4.29 7.18 12.15
N VAL A 89 3.86 6.77 10.96
CA VAL A 89 3.75 7.66 9.80
C VAL A 89 2.55 7.27 8.94
N ALA A 90 2.01 8.23 8.20
CA ALA A 90 1.05 7.96 7.14
C ALA A 90 1.52 8.55 5.80
N PHE A 91 1.35 7.81 4.72
CA PHE A 91 1.76 8.22 3.37
C PHE A 91 0.90 7.56 2.29
N LEU A 92 0.98 8.07 1.06
CA LEU A 92 0.25 7.53 -0.07
C LEU A 92 1.06 6.42 -0.75
N GLN A 93 0.42 5.27 -0.99
CA GLN A 93 0.96 4.15 -1.74
C GLN A 93 0.05 3.89 -2.95
N ALA A 94 0.65 3.88 -4.14
CA ALA A 94 -0.05 3.43 -5.34
C ALA A 94 0.06 1.91 -5.47
N ILE A 95 -1.06 1.26 -5.78
CA ILE A 95 -1.18 -0.17 -6.04
C ILE A 95 -1.66 -0.31 -7.48
N ASN A 96 -0.84 -0.93 -8.32
CA ASN A 96 -1.13 -1.08 -9.74
C ASN A 96 -1.50 -2.54 -10.02
N PHE A 97 -2.71 -2.75 -10.50
CA PHE A 97 -3.17 -4.03 -11.06
C PHE A 97 -2.89 -4.00 -12.54
N LYS A 98 -2.00 -4.88 -12.99
CA LYS A 98 -1.63 -5.05 -14.39
C LYS A 98 -1.80 -6.50 -14.82
N LEU A 99 -2.11 -6.69 -16.09
CA LEU A 99 -2.08 -7.99 -16.73
C LEU A 99 -0.68 -8.14 -17.31
N ASP A 100 0.05 -9.16 -16.86
CA ASP A 100 1.39 -9.46 -17.38
C ASP A 100 1.34 -9.94 -18.84
#